data_AF-A0A2B4RFC4-F1
#
_entry.id   AF-A0A2B4RFC4-F1
#
_cell.length_a   1.000
_cell.length_b   1.000
_cell.length_c   1.000
_cell.angle_alpha   90.00
_cell.angle_beta   90.00
_cell.angle_gamma   90.00
#
_symmetry.space_group_name_H-M   'P 1'
#
loop_
_entity.id
_entity.type
_entity.pdbx_description
1 polymer ?
#
loop_
_entity_poly.entity_id
_entity_poly.type
_entity_poly.pdbx_seq_one_letter_code
_entity_poly.pdbx_strand_id
1 'polypeptide(L)'
;MDQVCIIPCPTGAYCVRDKLVNAKKQSPQLCRESGKCCSPSQSIPIFDPRTPSKYVCPGAQLPVPCPQGNFCPNVTVQKTCPGGYFCRKGSVEPQNCPILSICKKGSSAPVSAPGGVLLIFGILLVMLLLLYCFHHEEKLVELFERYVTKKHYVRMEERSTLDKYREESEPKTQTITIRFENLSLSLKKKRAGGLFINDNFVRDLGVFRNITGFVPQEDIMHRTLTVKEVLIYQANLRLPSSISKEEKKRKVNEVCRKSPS
;
A
#
# COMPACT_ATOMS: atom_id res chain seq x y z
N MET A 1 -18.78 0.82 63.17
CA MET A 1 -18.30 0.92 61.78
C MET A 1 -17.84 -0.47 61.39
N ASP A 2 -18.55 -1.11 60.47
CA ASP A 2 -18.30 -2.50 60.09
C ASP A 2 -16.94 -2.60 59.39
N GLN A 3 -15.91 -3.03 60.10
CA GLN A 3 -14.59 -3.28 59.52
C GLN A 3 -14.69 -4.51 58.61
N VAL A 4 -14.74 -4.26 57.30
CA VAL A 4 -14.78 -5.29 56.27
C VAL A 4 -13.39 -5.93 56.07
N CYS A 5 -12.33 -5.19 56.43
CA CYS A 5 -10.94 -5.61 56.37
C CYS A 5 -10.10 -4.90 57.44
N ILE A 6 -9.00 -5.55 57.83
CA ILE A 6 -7.95 -5.00 58.70
C ILE A 6 -7.17 -3.88 57.99
N ILE A 7 -7.01 -3.99 56.67
CA ILE A 7 -6.39 -2.98 55.78
C ILE A 7 -7.50 -2.30 54.96
N PRO A 8 -7.44 -0.98 54.72
CA PRO A 8 -8.42 -0.30 53.86
C PRO A 8 -8.50 -0.94 52.46
N CYS A 9 -9.70 -1.32 52.04
CA CYS A 9 -9.95 -1.98 50.76
C CYS A 9 -9.84 -0.94 49.62
N PRO A 10 -8.93 -1.11 48.64
CA PRO A 10 -8.74 -0.15 47.56
C PRO A 10 -9.87 -0.21 46.53
N THR A 11 -10.03 0.85 45.75
CA THR A 11 -11.04 0.92 44.69
C THR A 11 -10.80 -0.19 43.64
N GLY A 12 -11.86 -0.88 43.22
CA GLY A 12 -11.77 -2.04 42.32
C GLY A 12 -11.50 -3.37 43.02
N ALA A 13 -11.25 -3.36 44.33
CA ALA A 13 -11.29 -4.56 45.15
C ALA A 13 -12.71 -4.85 45.66
N TYR A 14 -12.94 -6.13 45.93
CA TYR A 14 -14.11 -6.66 46.60
C TYR A 14 -13.65 -7.30 47.92
N CYS A 15 -14.31 -6.95 48.99
CA CYS A 15 -13.98 -7.34 50.34
C CYS A 15 -15.21 -8.04 50.93
N VAL A 16 -15.08 -9.35 51.14
CA VAL A 16 -16.17 -10.19 51.64
C VAL A 16 -16.36 -9.90 53.12
N ARG A 17 -17.61 -9.61 53.52
CA ARG A 17 -17.96 -9.55 54.93
C ARG A 17 -18.00 -10.96 55.51
N ASP A 18 -17.09 -11.23 56.45
CA ASP A 18 -17.08 -12.49 57.15
C ASP A 18 -18.31 -12.63 58.04
N LYS A 19 -18.85 -13.84 58.08
CA LYS A 19 -19.91 -14.23 59.01
C LYS A 19 -19.32 -15.13 60.09
N LEU A 20 -19.79 -14.94 61.31
CA LEU A 20 -19.49 -15.82 62.42
C LEU A 20 -20.21 -17.16 62.20
N VAL A 21 -19.44 -18.24 62.13
CA VAL A 21 -19.93 -19.61 61.99
C VAL A 21 -19.32 -20.50 63.06
N ASN A 22 -19.96 -21.62 63.39
CA ASN A 22 -19.36 -22.62 64.26
C ASN A 22 -18.17 -23.28 63.57
N ALA A 23 -17.13 -23.59 64.34
CA ALA A 23 -15.95 -24.25 63.80
C ALA A 23 -16.28 -25.67 63.30
N LYS A 24 -15.77 -26.02 62.13
CA LYS A 24 -15.89 -27.36 61.53
C LYS A 24 -14.63 -28.16 61.83
N LYS A 25 -14.70 -29.49 61.69
CA LYS A 25 -13.51 -30.37 61.81
C LYS A 25 -12.37 -29.98 60.84
N GLN A 26 -12.72 -29.41 59.68
CA GLN A 26 -11.81 -28.93 58.63
C GLN A 26 -11.34 -27.48 58.84
N SER A 27 -11.88 -26.76 59.84
CA SER A 27 -11.46 -25.40 60.14
C SER A 27 -10.02 -25.37 60.67
N PRO A 28 -9.30 -24.24 60.53
CA PRO A 28 -7.98 -24.07 61.12
C PRO A 28 -7.97 -24.40 62.61
N GLN A 29 -6.84 -24.87 63.13
CA GLN A 29 -6.72 -25.35 64.51
C GLN A 29 -7.21 -24.31 65.53
N LEU A 30 -6.82 -23.04 65.38
CA LEU A 30 -7.23 -21.93 66.25
C LEU A 30 -8.75 -21.69 66.25
N CYS A 31 -9.42 -21.89 65.11
CA CYS A 31 -10.89 -21.83 65.05
C CYS A 31 -11.53 -23.02 65.78
N ARG A 32 -10.95 -24.21 65.69
CA ARG A 32 -11.47 -25.41 66.40
C ARG A 32 -11.32 -25.27 67.91
N GLU A 33 -10.20 -24.73 68.37
CA GLU A 33 -9.94 -24.46 69.79
C GLU A 33 -10.91 -23.42 70.37
N SER A 34 -11.27 -22.40 69.58
CA SER A 34 -12.24 -21.36 69.99
C SER A 34 -13.71 -21.73 69.74
N GLY A 35 -13.98 -22.85 69.06
CA GLY A 35 -15.32 -23.31 68.70
C GLY A 35 -16.06 -22.46 67.66
N LYS A 36 -15.51 -21.31 67.25
CA LYS A 36 -16.10 -20.36 66.30
C LYS A 36 -15.07 -19.92 65.26
N CYS A 37 -15.54 -19.56 64.07
CA CYS A 37 -14.69 -19.13 62.96
C CYS A 37 -15.38 -18.07 62.11
N CYS A 38 -14.60 -17.24 61.43
CA CYS A 38 -15.09 -16.28 60.46
C CYS A 38 -15.04 -16.87 59.05
N SER A 39 -16.13 -16.80 58.29
CA SER A 39 -16.23 -17.39 56.95
C SER A 39 -16.57 -16.32 55.91
N PRO A 40 -15.86 -16.27 54.76
CA PRO A 40 -14.93 -17.28 54.24
C PRO A 40 -13.45 -17.14 54.65
N SER A 41 -13.02 -16.09 55.37
CA SER A 41 -11.58 -15.87 55.61
C SER A 41 -10.89 -16.94 56.46
N GLN A 42 -11.66 -17.77 57.16
CA GLN A 42 -11.20 -18.75 58.15
C GLN A 42 -10.36 -18.14 59.28
N SER A 43 -10.60 -16.87 59.61
CA SER A 43 -9.94 -16.17 60.72
C SER A 43 -10.64 -16.43 62.06
N ILE A 44 -9.91 -16.23 63.16
CA ILE A 44 -10.48 -16.27 64.50
C ILE A 44 -11.31 -14.99 64.77
N PRO A 45 -12.49 -15.10 65.39
CA PRO A 45 -13.26 -13.93 65.79
C PRO A 45 -12.59 -13.22 66.98
N ILE A 46 -12.70 -11.90 67.02
CA ILE A 46 -12.20 -11.06 68.11
C ILE A 46 -13.29 -10.86 69.15
N PHE A 47 -12.95 -10.93 70.43
CA PHE A 47 -13.88 -10.61 71.51
C PHE A 47 -14.06 -9.09 71.63
N ASP A 48 -15.28 -8.60 71.48
CA ASP A 48 -15.64 -7.20 71.75
C ASP A 48 -16.84 -7.16 72.71
N PRO A 49 -16.65 -6.74 73.97
CA PRO A 49 -17.71 -6.71 74.99
C PRO A 49 -18.80 -5.69 74.67
N ARG A 50 -18.58 -4.76 73.73
CA ARG A 50 -19.56 -3.73 73.33
C ARG A 50 -20.58 -4.25 72.30
N THR A 51 -20.38 -5.45 71.77
CA THR A 51 -21.27 -6.02 70.75
C THR A 51 -22.21 -7.07 71.34
N PRO A 52 -23.48 -7.16 70.87
CA PRO A 52 -24.45 -8.16 71.36
C PRO A 52 -23.96 -9.60 71.19
N SER A 53 -23.19 -9.86 70.13
CA SER A 53 -22.62 -11.17 69.81
C SER A 53 -21.39 -11.52 70.64
N LYS A 54 -20.80 -10.56 71.39
CA LYS A 54 -19.51 -10.62 72.10
C LYS A 54 -18.29 -10.95 71.21
N TYR A 55 -18.52 -11.37 69.97
CA TYR A 55 -17.54 -11.81 68.99
C TYR A 55 -17.80 -11.10 67.67
N VAL A 56 -16.74 -10.57 67.07
CA VAL A 56 -16.76 -9.82 65.81
C VAL A 56 -15.72 -10.42 64.87
N CYS A 57 -16.08 -10.55 63.60
CA CYS A 57 -15.13 -10.96 62.58
C CYS A 57 -14.38 -9.73 62.03
N PRO A 58 -13.04 -9.73 62.03
CA PRO A 58 -12.25 -8.60 61.53
C PRO A 58 -12.32 -8.44 59.99
N GLY A 59 -12.96 -9.40 59.31
CA GLY A 59 -13.13 -9.41 57.86
C GLY A 59 -11.92 -9.99 57.12
N ALA A 60 -11.95 -9.87 55.79
CA ALA A 60 -10.90 -10.45 54.95
C ALA A 60 -9.53 -9.82 55.26
N GLN A 61 -8.49 -10.66 55.37
CA GLN A 61 -7.13 -10.22 55.69
C GLN A 61 -6.45 -9.47 54.54
N LEU A 62 -6.89 -9.72 53.30
CA LEU A 62 -6.33 -9.10 52.09
C LEU A 62 -7.45 -8.73 51.11
N PRO A 63 -7.41 -7.54 50.48
CA PRO A 63 -8.36 -7.17 49.45
C PRO A 63 -8.22 -8.10 48.25
N VAL A 64 -9.33 -8.67 47.78
CA VAL A 64 -9.34 -9.44 46.53
C VAL A 64 -9.82 -8.55 45.39
N PRO A 65 -9.17 -8.56 44.22
CA PRO A 65 -9.66 -7.81 43.06
C PRO A 65 -11.04 -8.30 42.65
N CYS A 66 -11.92 -7.38 42.22
CA CYS A 66 -13.29 -7.72 41.80
C CYS A 66 -13.25 -8.84 40.75
N PRO A 67 -14.01 -9.93 40.95
CA PRO A 67 -13.93 -11.09 40.08
C PRO A 67 -14.41 -10.78 38.66
N GLN A 68 -13.78 -11.42 37.68
CA GLN A 68 -14.11 -11.26 36.26
C GLN A 68 -15.60 -11.56 35.97
N GLY A 69 -16.17 -10.87 34.99
CA GLY A 69 -17.61 -10.98 34.68
C GLY A 69 -18.51 -10.26 35.69
N ASN A 70 -17.94 -9.59 36.69
CA ASN A 70 -18.64 -8.75 37.65
C ASN A 70 -17.96 -7.38 37.76
N PHE A 71 -18.71 -6.42 38.26
CA PHE A 71 -18.21 -5.10 38.63
C PHE A 71 -18.59 -4.79 40.08
N CYS A 72 -17.72 -4.04 40.76
CA CYS A 72 -17.83 -3.76 42.17
C CYS A 72 -17.87 -2.23 42.37
N PRO A 73 -19.07 -1.61 42.39
CA PRO A 73 -19.17 -0.16 42.57
C PRO A 73 -18.72 0.28 43.96
N ASN A 74 -18.85 -0.62 44.94
CA ASN A 74 -18.37 -0.46 46.31
C ASN A 74 -17.62 -1.73 46.73
N VAL A 75 -16.78 -1.61 47.75
CA VAL A 75 -15.93 -2.71 48.24
C VAL A 75 -16.72 -3.91 48.77
N THR A 76 -17.97 -3.76 49.20
CA THR A 76 -18.80 -4.87 49.72
C THR A 76 -19.86 -5.37 48.74
N VAL A 77 -20.00 -4.74 47.57
CA VAL A 77 -21.08 -5.03 46.63
C VAL A 77 -20.50 -5.51 45.32
N GLN A 78 -20.86 -6.72 44.93
CA GLN A 78 -20.51 -7.31 43.64
C GLN A 78 -21.79 -7.43 42.81
N LYS A 79 -21.76 -6.93 41.57
CA LYS A 79 -22.86 -7.04 40.61
C LYS A 79 -22.38 -7.73 39.33
N THR A 80 -23.22 -8.59 38.77
CA THR A 80 -22.93 -9.26 37.50
C THR A 80 -22.95 -8.26 36.34
N CYS A 81 -22.00 -8.42 35.41
CA CYS A 81 -21.91 -7.55 34.25
C CYS A 81 -23.21 -7.61 33.40
N PRO A 82 -23.84 -6.47 33.07
CA PRO A 82 -25.04 -6.44 32.23
C PRO A 82 -24.74 -6.85 30.79
N GLY A 83 -25.76 -7.27 30.04
CA GLY A 83 -25.64 -7.55 28.60
C GLY A 83 -25.31 -6.28 27.82
N GLY A 84 -24.49 -6.39 26.77
CA GLY A 84 -23.96 -5.24 26.03
C GLY A 84 -22.69 -4.62 26.66
N TYR A 85 -22.23 -5.17 27.78
CA TYR A 85 -21.02 -4.74 28.48
C TYR A 85 -20.12 -5.93 28.84
N PHE A 86 -18.85 -5.65 29.08
CA PHE A 86 -17.91 -6.62 29.63
C PHE A 86 -17.18 -6.06 30.86
N CYS A 87 -16.82 -6.95 31.79
CA CYS A 87 -16.23 -6.56 33.07
C CYS A 87 -14.96 -7.37 33.33
N ARG A 88 -13.81 -6.72 33.20
CA ARG A 88 -12.49 -7.31 33.50
C ARG A 88 -12.31 -7.45 35.02
N LYS A 89 -11.31 -8.22 35.43
CA LYS A 89 -10.89 -8.32 36.83
C LYS A 89 -10.58 -6.92 37.39
N GLY A 90 -11.16 -6.57 38.53
CA GLY A 90 -11.00 -5.27 39.17
C GLY A 90 -11.93 -4.15 38.65
N SER A 91 -12.94 -4.48 37.84
CA SER A 91 -13.86 -3.46 37.31
C SER A 91 -14.73 -2.86 38.41
N VAL A 92 -14.78 -1.53 38.48
CA VAL A 92 -15.70 -0.79 39.36
C VAL A 92 -17.02 -0.45 38.68
N GLU A 93 -17.00 -0.42 37.34
CA GLU A 93 -18.12 -0.08 36.47
C GLU A 93 -18.06 -0.97 35.21
N PRO A 94 -19.21 -1.32 34.59
CA PRO A 94 -19.23 -2.06 33.34
C PRO A 94 -18.62 -1.28 32.15
N GLN A 95 -17.91 -1.98 31.26
CA GLN A 95 -17.30 -1.38 30.06
C GLN A 95 -18.12 -1.71 28.80
N ASN A 96 -18.30 -0.73 27.90
CA ASN A 96 -19.08 -0.90 26.67
C ASN A 96 -18.49 -1.99 25.77
N CYS A 97 -19.34 -2.84 25.21
CA CYS A 97 -18.89 -3.83 24.21
C CYS A 97 -18.34 -3.13 22.96
N PRO A 98 -17.14 -3.50 22.46
CA PRO A 98 -16.60 -2.95 21.22
C PRO A 98 -17.48 -3.26 20.01
N ILE A 99 -17.38 -2.42 18.98
CA ILE A 99 -18.06 -2.61 17.70
C ILE A 99 -17.70 -3.99 17.14
N LEU A 100 -18.67 -4.68 16.53
CA LEU A 100 -18.52 -6.04 15.97
C LEU A 100 -18.20 -7.16 16.99
N SER A 101 -18.33 -6.90 18.28
CA SER A 101 -18.20 -7.91 19.33
C SER A 101 -19.54 -8.18 20.01
N ILE A 102 -19.70 -9.39 20.56
CA ILE A 102 -20.90 -9.78 21.31
C ILE A 102 -20.53 -9.89 22.78
N CYS A 103 -21.29 -9.24 23.66
CA CYS A 103 -21.11 -9.31 25.11
C CYS A 103 -22.41 -9.75 25.78
N LYS A 104 -22.45 -10.99 26.25
CA LYS A 104 -23.57 -11.55 27.03
C LYS A 104 -23.48 -11.11 28.50
N LYS A 105 -24.57 -11.23 29.26
CA LYS A 105 -24.55 -11.00 30.71
C LYS A 105 -23.46 -11.84 31.38
N GLY A 106 -22.62 -11.22 32.20
CA GLY A 106 -21.49 -11.87 32.87
C GLY A 106 -20.23 -12.03 32.02
N SER A 107 -20.15 -11.40 30.85
CA SER A 107 -18.95 -11.46 30.00
C SER A 107 -17.76 -10.75 30.64
N SER A 108 -16.62 -11.43 30.72
CA SER A 108 -15.35 -10.86 31.19
C SER A 108 -14.53 -10.21 30.08
N ALA A 109 -14.79 -10.60 28.83
CA ALA A 109 -14.14 -10.09 27.64
C ALA A 109 -15.15 -10.07 26.46
N PRO A 110 -14.95 -9.19 25.48
CA PRO A 110 -15.74 -9.22 24.25
C PRO A 110 -15.39 -10.48 23.46
N VAL A 111 -16.40 -11.22 23.00
CA VAL A 111 -16.19 -12.31 22.05
C VAL A 111 -16.32 -11.77 20.63
N SER A 112 -15.34 -12.09 19.78
CA SER A 112 -15.36 -11.67 18.38
C SER A 112 -16.56 -12.30 17.68
N ALA A 113 -17.38 -11.48 17.01
CA ALA A 113 -18.38 -12.02 16.13
C ALA A 113 -17.67 -12.70 14.95
N PRO A 114 -18.07 -13.92 14.53
CA PRO A 114 -17.48 -14.61 13.39
C PRO A 114 -17.55 -13.80 12.08
N GLY A 115 -18.40 -12.76 12.03
CA GLY A 115 -18.48 -11.82 10.92
C GLY A 115 -17.19 -11.03 10.66
N GLY A 116 -16.36 -10.74 11.69
CA GLY A 116 -15.10 -10.03 11.47
C GLY A 116 -14.11 -10.82 10.63
N VAL A 117 -14.06 -12.14 10.83
CA VAL A 117 -13.20 -13.06 10.07
C VAL A 117 -13.67 -13.14 8.62
N LEU A 118 -14.98 -13.26 8.39
CA LEU A 118 -15.57 -13.30 7.04
C LEU A 118 -15.34 -12.00 6.26
N LEU A 119 -15.38 -10.85 6.93
CA LEU A 119 -15.14 -9.55 6.30
C LEU A 119 -13.68 -9.43 5.85
N ILE A 120 -12.73 -9.88 6.68
CA ILE A 120 -11.31 -9.93 6.33
C ILE A 120 -11.09 -10.84 5.11
N PHE A 121 -11.65 -12.05 5.10
CA PHE A 121 -11.56 -12.96 3.95
C PHE A 121 -12.21 -12.36 2.69
N GLY A 122 -13.33 -11.65 2.83
CA GLY A 122 -13.98 -10.93 1.73
C GLY A 122 -13.08 -9.85 1.13
N ILE A 123 -12.47 -9.00 1.97
CA ILE A 123 -11.51 -7.97 1.51
C ILE A 123 -10.31 -8.62 0.82
N LEU A 124 -9.77 -9.70 1.40
CA LEU A 124 -8.60 -10.40 0.88
C LEU A 124 -8.90 -11.05 -0.48
N LEU A 125 -10.09 -11.61 -0.65
CA LEU A 125 -10.55 -12.19 -1.92
C LEU A 125 -10.77 -11.12 -2.99
N VAL A 126 -11.39 -9.98 -2.65
CA VAL A 126 -11.53 -8.84 -3.56
C VAL A 126 -10.16 -8.29 -3.97
N MET A 127 -9.24 -8.14 -3.02
CA MET A 127 -7.87 -7.71 -3.31
C MET A 127 -7.15 -8.68 -4.25
N LEU A 128 -7.28 -9.99 -4.04
CA LEU A 128 -6.72 -11.00 -4.94
C LEU A 128 -7.36 -10.97 -6.34
N LEU A 129 -8.67 -10.75 -6.44
CA LEU A 129 -9.36 -10.59 -7.72
C LEU A 129 -8.88 -9.34 -8.46
N LEU A 130 -8.73 -8.22 -7.76
CA LEU A 130 -8.17 -7.00 -8.34
C LEU A 130 -6.74 -7.25 -8.85
N LEU A 131 -5.87 -7.85 -8.04
CA LEU A 131 -4.50 -8.20 -8.46
C LEU A 131 -4.50 -9.16 -9.66
N TYR A 132 -5.40 -10.13 -9.69
CA TYR A 132 -5.58 -11.02 -10.84
C TYR A 132 -6.01 -10.27 -12.09
N CYS A 133 -6.99 -9.36 -11.98
CA CYS A 133 -7.45 -8.52 -13.07
C CYS A 133 -6.33 -7.63 -13.62
N PHE A 134 -5.59 -6.94 -12.75
CA PHE A 134 -4.46 -6.09 -13.15
C PHE A 134 -3.37 -6.91 -13.86
N HIS A 135 -2.99 -8.06 -13.31
CA HIS A 135 -1.97 -8.91 -13.90
C HIS A 135 -2.44 -9.59 -15.21
N HIS A 136 -3.74 -9.82 -15.39
CA HIS A 136 -4.30 -10.34 -16.63
C HIS A 136 -4.30 -9.30 -17.75
N GLU A 137 -4.58 -8.02 -17.44
CA GLU A 137 -4.47 -6.94 -18.43
C GLU A 137 -3.02 -6.80 -18.95
N GLU A 138 -2.02 -6.79 -18.08
CA GLU A 138 -0.62 -6.70 -18.50
C GLU A 138 -0.21 -7.85 -19.44
N LYS A 139 -0.63 -9.08 -19.14
CA LYS A 139 -0.38 -10.25 -20.00
C LYS A 139 -1.07 -10.16 -21.36
N LEU A 140 -2.28 -9.61 -21.43
CA LEU A 140 -2.99 -9.41 -22.70
C LEU A 140 -2.28 -8.37 -23.57
N VAL A 141 -1.78 -7.29 -22.96
CA VAL A 141 -1.01 -6.26 -23.66
C VAL A 141 0.28 -6.84 -24.23
N GLU A 142 1.02 -7.65 -23.46
CA GLU A 142 2.24 -8.32 -23.97
C GLU A 142 1.96 -9.29 -25.13
N LEU A 143 0.88 -10.08 -25.04
CA LEU A 143 0.49 -11.01 -26.11
C LEU A 143 0.04 -10.26 -27.37
N PHE A 144 -0.68 -9.15 -27.19
CA PHE A 144 -1.11 -8.29 -28.28
C PHE A 144 0.09 -7.61 -28.97
N GLU A 145 1.04 -7.07 -28.20
CA GLU A 145 2.30 -6.53 -28.71
C GLU A 145 3.09 -7.58 -29.51
N ARG A 146 3.21 -8.81 -29.00
CA ARG A 146 3.84 -9.92 -29.74
C ARG A 146 3.09 -10.29 -31.01
N TYR A 147 1.76 -10.29 -30.97
CA TYR A 147 0.92 -10.58 -32.14
C TYR A 147 1.08 -9.50 -33.21
N VAL A 148 1.01 -8.22 -32.82
CA VAL A 148 1.22 -7.06 -33.72
C VAL A 148 2.63 -7.12 -34.30
N THR A 149 3.66 -7.36 -33.49
CA THR A 149 5.06 -7.44 -33.94
C THR A 149 5.27 -8.56 -34.95
N LYS A 150 4.71 -9.77 -34.70
CA LYS A 150 4.76 -10.87 -35.67
C LYS A 150 4.07 -10.54 -36.98
N LYS A 151 2.90 -9.91 -36.92
CA LYS A 151 2.16 -9.48 -38.12
C LYS A 151 2.95 -8.45 -38.94
N HIS A 152 3.63 -7.51 -38.26
CA HIS A 152 4.51 -6.55 -38.91
C HIS A 152 5.74 -7.21 -39.54
N TYR A 153 6.38 -8.15 -38.84
CA TYR A 153 7.53 -8.91 -39.34
C TYR A 153 7.19 -9.65 -40.65
N VAL A 154 6.09 -10.41 -40.68
CA VAL A 154 5.64 -11.15 -41.88
C VAL A 154 5.36 -10.20 -43.05
N ARG A 155 4.68 -9.08 -42.80
CA ARG A 155 4.41 -8.07 -43.85
C ARG A 155 5.69 -7.41 -44.36
N MET A 156 6.69 -7.24 -43.50
CA MET A 156 7.99 -6.69 -43.88
C MET A 156 8.78 -7.68 -44.74
N GLU A 157 8.67 -8.98 -44.46
CA GLU A 157 9.30 -10.05 -45.23
C GLU A 157 8.65 -10.23 -46.62
N GLU A 158 7.31 -10.11 -46.72
CA GLU A 158 6.61 -10.02 -48.01
C GLU A 158 7.05 -8.79 -48.83
N ARG A 159 7.26 -7.64 -48.19
CA ARG A 159 7.74 -6.42 -48.86
C ARG A 159 9.17 -6.60 -49.39
N SER A 160 10.04 -7.17 -48.56
CA SER A 160 11.45 -7.40 -48.91
C SER A 160 11.63 -8.36 -50.07
N THR A 161 10.80 -9.40 -50.16
CA THR A 161 10.84 -10.33 -51.30
C THR A 161 10.38 -9.64 -52.58
N LEU A 162 9.32 -8.83 -52.51
CA LEU A 162 8.83 -8.04 -53.64
C LEU A 162 9.84 -7.00 -54.14
N ASP A 163 10.52 -6.30 -53.22
CA ASP A 163 11.57 -5.32 -53.58
C ASP A 163 12.78 -6.02 -54.23
N LYS A 164 13.15 -7.23 -53.75
CA LYS A 164 14.20 -8.04 -54.37
C LYS A 164 13.85 -8.46 -55.81
N TYR A 165 12.61 -8.90 -56.04
CA TYR A 165 12.13 -9.20 -57.39
C TYR A 165 12.10 -7.96 -58.29
N ARG A 166 11.73 -6.80 -57.74
CA ARG A 166 11.71 -5.52 -58.46
C ARG A 166 13.12 -5.08 -58.88
N GLU A 167 14.08 -5.14 -57.97
CA GLU A 167 15.49 -4.78 -58.23
C GLU A 167 16.12 -5.71 -59.28
N GLU A 168 15.74 -6.99 -59.30
CA GLU A 168 16.21 -7.95 -60.30
C GLU A 168 15.58 -7.75 -61.69
N SER A 169 14.42 -7.08 -61.76
CA SER A 169 13.74 -6.73 -63.02
C SER A 169 14.17 -5.40 -63.64
N GLU A 170 14.96 -4.57 -62.93
CA GLU A 170 15.46 -3.31 -63.48
C GLU A 170 16.67 -3.53 -64.42
N PRO A 171 16.68 -2.91 -65.63
CA PRO A 171 17.75 -3.10 -66.59
C PRO A 171 19.08 -2.54 -66.06
N LYS A 172 20.06 -3.41 -65.82
CA LYS A 172 21.42 -3.02 -65.38
C LYS A 172 22.08 -2.12 -66.44
N THR A 173 22.11 -0.82 -66.18
CA THR A 173 22.98 0.12 -66.89
C THR A 173 24.39 -0.03 -66.33
N GLN A 174 25.30 -0.57 -67.15
CA GLN A 174 26.73 -0.62 -66.81
C GLN A 174 27.33 0.78 -66.90
N THR A 175 27.39 1.50 -65.79
CA THR A 175 28.22 2.70 -65.65
C THR A 175 29.68 2.29 -65.48
N ILE A 176 30.51 2.61 -66.48
CA ILE A 176 31.97 2.51 -66.40
C ILE A 176 32.47 3.62 -65.46
N THR A 177 32.89 3.29 -64.25
CA THR A 177 33.53 4.21 -63.32
C THR A 177 35.01 4.34 -63.66
N ILE A 178 35.40 5.45 -64.30
CA ILE A 178 36.81 5.84 -64.46
C ILE A 178 37.31 6.26 -63.07
N ARG A 179 38.22 5.48 -62.48
CA ARG A 179 38.86 5.78 -61.19
C ARG A 179 40.08 6.66 -61.44
N PHE A 180 40.03 7.91 -61.02
CA PHE A 180 41.22 8.74 -60.87
C PHE A 180 41.91 8.36 -59.56
N GLU A 181 43.03 7.62 -59.64
CA GLU A 181 43.92 7.45 -58.49
C GLU A 181 44.82 8.69 -58.34
N ASN A 182 44.95 9.18 -57.11
CA ASN A 182 45.72 10.37 -56.70
C ASN A 182 45.04 11.74 -56.83
N LEU A 183 43.80 11.87 -56.33
CA LEU A 183 43.38 13.13 -55.70
C LEU A 183 43.26 12.95 -54.18
N SER A 184 44.40 12.90 -53.50
CA SER A 184 44.48 13.00 -52.05
C SER A 184 44.23 14.45 -51.61
N LEU A 185 42.96 14.87 -51.66
CA LEU A 185 42.56 16.15 -51.07
C LEU A 185 42.41 15.96 -49.56
N SER A 186 43.56 15.92 -48.88
CA SER A 186 43.63 16.04 -47.43
C SER A 186 43.12 17.43 -47.06
N LEU A 187 41.86 17.52 -46.59
CA LEU A 187 41.37 18.71 -45.91
C LEU A 187 42.17 18.84 -44.59
N LYS A 188 43.29 19.56 -44.67
CA LYS A 188 44.02 20.05 -43.51
C LYS A 188 43.02 20.73 -42.58
N LYS A 189 42.85 20.20 -41.37
CA LYS A 189 42.10 20.86 -40.29
C LYS A 189 42.75 22.23 -40.04
N LYS A 190 42.20 23.27 -40.65
CA LYS A 190 42.71 24.64 -40.49
C LYS A 190 42.42 25.06 -39.06
N ARG A 191 43.46 25.12 -38.23
CA ARG A 191 43.44 25.61 -36.84
C ARG A 191 43.35 27.16 -36.76
N ALA A 192 42.92 27.84 -37.83
CA ALA A 192 42.69 29.29 -37.83
C ALA A 192 41.86 29.73 -39.06
N GLY A 193 40.80 30.50 -38.79
CA GLY A 193 39.92 31.12 -39.78
C GLY A 193 38.67 31.67 -39.09
N GLY A 194 38.22 32.87 -39.48
CA GLY A 194 36.98 33.47 -39.01
C GLY A 194 35.79 33.06 -39.84
N LEU A 195 34.72 32.58 -39.21
CA LEU A 195 33.43 32.37 -39.86
C LEU A 195 32.66 33.69 -39.79
N PHE A 196 32.28 34.25 -40.94
CA PHE A 196 31.41 35.43 -41.00
C PHE A 196 30.07 35.03 -41.61
N ILE A 197 28.97 35.39 -40.94
CA ILE A 197 27.62 35.23 -41.47
C ILE A 197 27.00 36.62 -41.54
N ASN A 198 26.59 37.06 -42.74
CA ASN A 198 26.13 38.43 -43.00
C ASN A 198 27.10 39.48 -42.44
N ASP A 199 28.39 39.35 -42.78
CA ASP A 199 29.49 40.23 -42.35
C ASP A 199 29.78 40.29 -40.85
N ASN A 200 29.15 39.44 -40.03
CA ASN A 200 29.39 39.35 -38.59
C ASN A 200 30.24 38.15 -38.23
N PHE A 201 31.32 38.37 -37.46
CA PHE A 201 32.22 37.31 -37.00
C PHE A 201 31.54 36.41 -35.97
N VAL A 202 31.47 35.11 -36.28
CA VAL A 202 30.82 34.08 -35.48
C VAL A 202 31.85 33.42 -34.56
N ARG A 203 31.79 33.75 -33.26
CA ARG A 203 32.63 33.14 -32.21
C ARG A 203 32.14 31.76 -31.77
N ASP A 204 30.84 31.52 -31.82
CA ASP A 204 30.21 30.28 -31.37
C ASP A 204 29.22 29.77 -32.42
N LEU A 205 29.48 28.58 -32.95
CA LEU A 205 28.60 27.91 -33.92
C LEU A 205 27.32 27.36 -33.26
N GLY A 206 27.26 27.27 -31.93
CA GLY A 206 26.08 26.80 -31.19
C GLY A 206 24.83 27.63 -31.47
N VAL A 207 25.00 28.93 -31.74
CA VAL A 207 23.90 29.87 -32.06
C VAL A 207 23.18 29.50 -33.36
N PHE A 208 23.89 28.89 -34.33
CA PHE A 208 23.36 28.59 -35.65
C PHE A 208 22.70 27.21 -35.75
N ARG A 209 22.91 26.33 -34.76
CA ARG A 209 22.41 24.95 -34.75
C ARG A 209 20.89 24.84 -34.88
N ASN A 210 20.15 25.86 -34.44
CA ASN A 210 18.67 25.88 -34.50
C ASN A 210 18.11 26.59 -35.74
N ILE A 211 18.96 27.19 -36.59
CA ILE A 211 18.57 27.94 -37.79
C ILE A 211 19.18 27.36 -39.07
N THR A 212 20.17 26.47 -38.97
CA THR A 212 20.77 25.77 -40.11
C THR A 212 20.30 24.32 -40.20
N GLY A 213 20.03 23.85 -41.42
CA GLY A 213 19.80 22.42 -41.71
C GLY A 213 21.04 21.80 -42.34
N PHE A 214 21.54 20.70 -41.77
CA PHE A 214 22.62 19.90 -42.36
C PHE A 214 22.02 18.63 -42.98
N VAL A 215 22.38 18.35 -44.24
CA VAL A 215 21.96 17.15 -44.96
C VAL A 215 23.18 16.22 -45.05
N PRO A 216 23.27 15.15 -44.24
CA PRO A 216 24.37 14.19 -44.32
C PRO A 216 24.32 13.41 -45.64
N GLN A 217 25.49 12.93 -46.09
CA GLN A 217 25.63 12.18 -47.35
C GLN A 217 25.06 10.75 -47.27
N GLU A 218 24.88 10.20 -46.06
CA GLU A 218 24.21 8.92 -45.80
C GLU A 218 22.85 9.14 -45.14
N ASP A 219 21.79 8.53 -45.71
CA ASP A 219 20.42 8.67 -45.24
C ASP A 219 20.19 7.93 -43.91
N ILE A 220 20.15 8.68 -42.80
CA ILE A 220 19.64 8.19 -41.51
C ILE A 220 18.10 8.32 -41.54
N MET A 221 17.44 7.47 -42.31
CA MET A 221 15.97 7.42 -42.41
C MET A 221 15.43 6.11 -41.85
N HIS A 222 14.35 6.17 -41.06
CA HIS A 222 13.58 5.00 -40.67
C HIS A 222 12.90 4.40 -41.91
N ARG A 223 13.47 3.33 -42.46
CA ARG A 223 13.04 2.66 -43.71
C ARG A 223 11.64 2.02 -43.64
N THR A 224 11.04 1.97 -42.45
CA THR A 224 9.72 1.38 -42.19
C THR A 224 8.56 2.38 -42.27
N LEU A 225 8.85 3.68 -42.42
CA LEU A 225 7.86 4.74 -42.52
C LEU A 225 7.76 5.26 -43.96
N THR A 226 6.56 5.60 -44.40
CA THR A 226 6.35 6.32 -45.66
C THR A 226 7.01 7.71 -45.59
N VAL A 227 7.41 8.26 -46.74
CA VAL A 227 7.98 9.62 -46.84
C VAL A 227 7.13 10.65 -46.09
N LYS A 228 5.80 10.53 -46.18
CA LYS A 228 4.84 11.39 -45.49
C LYS A 228 4.89 11.24 -43.97
N GLU A 229 5.00 10.01 -43.45
CA GLU A 229 5.07 9.74 -42.02
C GLU A 229 6.38 10.27 -41.42
N VAL A 230 7.51 10.09 -42.11
CA VAL A 230 8.80 10.66 -41.69
C VAL A 230 8.72 12.18 -41.61
N LEU A 231 8.15 12.83 -42.62
CA LEU A 231 8.01 14.29 -42.65
C LEU A 231 7.06 14.80 -41.56
N ILE A 232 5.95 14.11 -41.29
CA ILE A 232 5.03 14.46 -40.18
C ILE A 232 5.73 14.32 -38.83
N TYR A 233 6.49 13.24 -38.63
CA TYR A 233 7.23 13.01 -37.39
C TYR A 233 8.27 14.11 -37.14
N GLN A 234 9.08 14.44 -38.16
CA GLN A 234 10.06 15.52 -38.07
C GLN A 234 9.39 16.89 -37.86
N ALA A 235 8.25 17.14 -38.50
CA ALA A 235 7.48 18.38 -38.30
C ALA A 235 6.96 18.51 -36.86
N ASN A 236 6.56 17.41 -36.23
CA ASN A 236 6.11 17.45 -34.83
C ASN A 236 7.25 17.77 -33.84
N LEU A 237 8.47 17.31 -34.11
CA LEU A 237 9.64 17.54 -33.27
C LEU A 237 10.28 18.91 -33.47
N ARG A 238 10.34 19.40 -34.72
CA ARG A 238 11.08 20.62 -35.08
C ARG A 238 10.24 21.88 -35.09
N LEU A 239 8.92 21.77 -35.31
CA LEU A 239 8.04 22.93 -35.30
C LEU A 239 7.53 23.22 -33.88
N PRO A 240 7.41 24.50 -33.51
CA PRO A 240 6.94 24.88 -32.18
C PRO A 240 5.56 24.30 -31.85
N SER A 241 5.27 24.14 -30.57
CA SER A 241 4.00 23.62 -30.04
C SER A 241 2.81 24.56 -30.26
N SER A 242 3.07 25.84 -30.56
CA SER A 242 2.05 26.84 -30.89
C SER A 242 1.34 26.60 -32.23
N ILE A 243 1.87 25.71 -33.07
CA ILE A 243 1.27 25.35 -34.36
C ILE A 243 0.39 24.10 -34.17
N SER A 244 -0.86 24.15 -34.62
CA SER A 244 -1.79 23.03 -34.56
C SER A 244 -1.32 21.83 -35.38
N LYS A 245 -1.74 20.62 -35.00
CA LYS A 245 -1.38 19.38 -35.71
C LYS A 245 -1.86 19.41 -37.16
N GLU A 246 -3.00 20.04 -37.40
CA GLU A 246 -3.63 20.21 -38.71
C GLU A 246 -2.78 21.11 -39.60
N GLU A 247 -2.26 22.21 -39.05
CA GLU A 247 -1.39 23.13 -39.77
C GLU A 247 -0.01 22.50 -40.06
N LYS A 248 0.55 21.73 -39.12
CA LYS A 248 1.77 20.94 -39.36
C LYS A 248 1.57 19.94 -40.50
N LYS A 249 0.45 19.20 -40.51
CA LYS A 249 0.09 18.28 -41.60
C LYS A 249 -0.09 18.99 -42.94
N ARG A 250 -0.71 20.17 -42.95
CA ARG A 250 -0.90 20.99 -44.17
C ARG A 250 0.44 21.36 -44.79
N LYS A 251 1.39 21.85 -43.98
CA LYS A 251 2.74 22.20 -44.43
C LYS A 251 3.50 20.99 -44.98
N VAL A 252 3.40 19.83 -44.33
CA VAL A 252 4.03 18.59 -44.83
C VAL A 252 3.44 18.17 -46.17
N ASN A 253 2.11 18.21 -46.32
CA ASN A 253 1.46 17.89 -47.59
C ASN A 253 1.88 18.84 -48.73
N GLU A 254 2.12 20.12 -48.42
CA GLU A 254 2.62 21.09 -49.40
C GLU A 254 4.04 20.74 -49.88
N VAL A 255 4.93 20.35 -48.97
CA VAL A 255 6.30 19.91 -49.29
C VAL A 255 6.26 18.65 -50.14
N CYS A 256 5.44 17.66 -49.78
CA CYS A 256 5.30 16.44 -50.58
C CYS A 256 4.79 16.70 -52.01
N ARG A 257 4.01 17.76 -52.23
CA ARG A 257 3.51 18.14 -53.57
C ARG A 257 4.54 18.87 -54.42
N LYS A 258 5.53 19.53 -53.80
CA LYS A 258 6.55 20.32 -54.49
C LYS A 258 7.76 19.50 -54.95
N SER A 259 7.84 18.22 -54.59
CA SER A 259 8.90 17.32 -55.05
C SER A 259 8.47 16.68 -56.38
N PRO A 260 9.06 17.05 -57.54
CA PRO A 260 8.86 16.28 -58.77
C PRO A 260 9.44 14.87 -58.59
N SER A 261 8.67 13.88 -59.05
CA SER A 261 9.02 12.46 -59.14
C SER A 261 10.18 12.21 -60.08
#